data_AF-A0A7W1BA19-F1
#
_entry.id   AF-A0A7W1BA19-F1
#
_cell.length_a   1.000
_cell.length_b   1.000
_cell.length_c   1.000
_cell.angle_alpha   90.00
_cell.angle_beta   90.00
_cell.angle_gamma   90.00
#
_symmetry.space_group_name_H-M   'P 1'
#
loop_
_entity.id
_entity.type
_entity.pdbx_description
1 polymer ?
#
loop_
_entity_poly.entity_id
_entity_poly.type
_entity_poly.pdbx_seq_one_letter_code
_entity_poly.pdbx_strand_id
1 'polypeptide(L)'
;MSNGDVDLFEIARRVLRENGFAPDLPRDLDDSIPAEDPTDGVRDLRELPWSSIDNAESRDLDQIEFAERLPDGAIRLLVGIADVDAYAAKDSPIDRYALTNTATLYTPAHIFPMIPAALSEDRTSLLEDRQRLAMVTEMVVREDGSLDEAGTRVYQARVRNHAKLVYERVGAWLERDEADDRVEGPPSALIAEQVGLHDEAARRLRRRRFEHGALEFETIEARAIAKDGRIVDLQVIRKNRARELVEDLMIAANGATARFLELRGFSSIRRVVHKPRRWDRIVEIAKGYGTALPAEPAAAALATFLIARRRADPARFGELSLS
;
A
#
# COMPACT_ATOMS: atom_id res chain seq x y z
N MET A 1 43.00 -20.00 3.45
CA MET A 1 41.67 -20.16 4.08
C MET A 1 40.67 -19.77 3.00
N SER A 2 39.99 -20.75 2.39
CA SER A 2 38.91 -20.42 1.45
C SER A 2 37.85 -19.66 2.25
N ASN A 3 37.53 -18.43 1.86
CA ASN A 3 36.31 -17.78 2.32
C ASN A 3 35.18 -18.76 1.99
N GLY A 4 34.63 -19.42 3.00
CA GLY A 4 33.44 -20.25 2.83
C GLY A 4 32.37 -19.36 2.22
N ASP A 5 31.81 -19.78 1.10
CA ASP A 5 30.74 -19.03 0.44
C ASP A 5 29.64 -18.77 1.47
N VAL A 6 29.36 -17.49 1.72
CA VAL A 6 28.34 -17.05 2.66
C VAL A 6 26.98 -17.35 2.02
N ASP A 7 26.26 -18.31 2.58
CA ASP A 7 24.91 -18.64 2.15
C ASP A 7 23.90 -17.70 2.86
N LEU A 8 23.49 -16.64 2.16
CA LEU A 8 22.53 -15.67 2.67
C LEU A 8 21.16 -16.29 2.94
N PHE A 9 20.77 -17.35 2.22
CA PHE A 9 19.49 -18.03 2.43
C PHE A 9 19.51 -18.79 3.76
N GLU A 10 20.55 -19.59 4.02
CA GLU A 10 20.65 -20.34 5.29
C GLU A 10 20.85 -19.41 6.49
N ILE A 11 21.55 -18.28 6.32
CA ILE A 11 21.63 -17.25 7.37
C ILE A 11 20.24 -16.67 7.68
N ALA A 12 19.49 -16.26 6.66
CA ALA A 12 18.16 -15.71 6.85
C ALA A 12 17.24 -16.74 7.52
N ARG A 13 17.21 -17.97 6.99
CA ARG A 13 16.42 -19.08 7.52
C ARG A 13 16.71 -19.37 9.00
N ARG A 14 17.99 -19.37 9.40
CA ARG A 14 18.38 -19.52 10.81
C ARG A 14 17.86 -18.37 11.67
N VAL A 15 18.08 -17.12 11.26
CA VAL A 15 17.63 -15.93 12.02
C VAL A 15 16.11 -15.93 12.18
N LEU A 16 15.37 -16.32 11.13
CA LEU A 16 13.92 -16.46 11.17
C LEU A 16 13.49 -17.45 12.27
N ARG A 17 14.08 -18.66 12.31
CA ARG A 17 13.78 -19.66 13.34
C ARG A 17 14.12 -19.19 14.75
N GLU A 18 15.27 -18.52 14.92
CA GLU A 18 15.70 -17.96 16.21
C GLU A 18 14.72 -16.91 16.74
N ASN A 19 13.97 -16.25 15.85
CA ASN A 19 12.95 -15.26 16.19
C ASN A 19 11.51 -15.80 16.13
N GLY A 20 11.33 -17.12 16.05
CA GLY A 20 10.01 -17.77 16.13
C GLY A 20 9.21 -17.86 14.82
N PHE A 21 9.81 -17.49 13.69
CA PHE A 21 9.19 -17.64 12.37
C PHE A 21 9.36 -19.06 11.83
N ALA A 22 8.44 -19.48 10.97
CA ALA A 22 8.48 -20.71 10.19
C ALA A 22 8.95 -20.40 8.76
N PRO A 23 10.25 -20.52 8.44
CA PRO A 23 10.78 -20.14 7.12
C PRO A 23 10.48 -21.17 6.02
N ASP A 24 10.09 -22.39 6.38
CA ASP A 24 9.83 -23.47 5.43
C ASP A 24 8.33 -23.67 5.30
N LEU A 25 7.80 -23.48 4.08
CA LEU A 25 6.41 -23.78 3.76
C LEU A 25 6.13 -25.29 3.93
N PRO A 26 5.06 -25.68 4.66
CA PRO A 26 4.59 -27.06 4.68
C PRO A 26 4.25 -27.55 3.27
N ARG A 27 4.62 -28.80 2.95
CA ARG A 27 4.49 -29.36 1.59
C ARG A 27 3.05 -29.49 1.10
N ASP A 28 2.13 -29.65 2.03
CA ASP A 28 0.70 -29.90 1.85
C ASP A 28 -0.15 -28.62 2.05
N LEU A 29 0.51 -27.45 2.20
CA LEU A 29 -0.22 -26.21 2.44
C LEU A 29 -1.04 -25.79 1.22
N ASP A 30 -0.51 -25.98 0.02
CA ASP A 30 -1.20 -25.67 -1.24
C ASP A 30 -2.46 -26.55 -1.41
N ASP A 31 -2.38 -27.82 -1.01
CA ASP A 31 -3.52 -28.76 -1.07
C ASP A 31 -4.68 -28.36 -0.14
N SER A 32 -4.42 -27.47 0.82
CA SER A 32 -5.43 -26.96 1.75
C SER A 32 -6.19 -25.72 1.24
N ILE A 33 -5.80 -25.17 0.09
CA ILE A 33 -6.48 -24.02 -0.53
C ILE A 33 -7.86 -24.47 -1.06
N PRO A 34 -8.97 -23.81 -0.67
CA PRO A 34 -10.28 -24.14 -1.20
C PRO A 34 -10.39 -23.96 -2.72
N ALA A 35 -10.88 -25.01 -3.39
CA ALA A 35 -11.03 -25.06 -4.85
C ALA A 35 -12.22 -24.24 -5.38
N GLU A 36 -13.26 -24.06 -4.58
CA GLU A 36 -14.48 -23.33 -4.95
C GLU A 36 -14.50 -21.92 -4.36
N ASP A 37 -15.06 -20.97 -5.10
CA ASP A 37 -15.28 -19.61 -4.61
C ASP A 37 -16.54 -19.59 -3.72
N PRO A 38 -16.54 -18.87 -2.59
CA PRO A 38 -17.76 -18.50 -1.89
C PRO A 38 -18.80 -17.86 -2.84
N THR A 39 -20.06 -18.29 -2.74
CA THR A 39 -21.15 -17.85 -3.64
C THR A 39 -22.17 -16.93 -2.99
N ASP A 40 -22.39 -17.05 -1.69
CA ASP A 40 -23.48 -16.37 -0.98
C ASP A 40 -23.18 -14.89 -0.71
N GLY A 41 -24.14 -14.01 -1.01
CA GLY A 41 -24.07 -12.58 -0.67
C GLY A 41 -23.05 -11.75 -1.45
N VAL A 42 -22.38 -12.34 -2.45
CA VAL A 42 -21.32 -11.69 -3.22
C VAL A 42 -21.91 -10.82 -4.34
N ARG A 43 -21.59 -9.52 -4.34
CA ARG A 43 -22.00 -8.60 -5.41
C ARG A 43 -21.23 -8.88 -6.70
N ASP A 44 -21.83 -8.60 -7.85
CA ASP A 44 -21.13 -8.66 -9.13
C ASP A 44 -20.74 -7.26 -9.60
N LEU A 45 -19.44 -6.99 -9.64
CA LEU A 45 -18.85 -5.73 -10.10
C LEU A 45 -17.82 -5.96 -11.21
N ARG A 46 -17.88 -7.11 -11.90
CA ARG A 46 -16.90 -7.50 -12.93
C ARG A 46 -16.85 -6.56 -14.13
N GLU A 47 -17.96 -5.88 -14.42
CA GLU A 47 -18.08 -4.96 -15.57
C GLU A 47 -17.53 -3.55 -15.29
N LEU A 48 -17.22 -3.21 -14.04
CA LEU A 48 -16.56 -1.93 -13.75
C LEU A 48 -15.11 -1.98 -14.27
N PRO A 49 -14.58 -0.87 -14.81
CA PRO A 49 -13.22 -0.79 -15.37
C PRO A 49 -12.16 -0.71 -14.27
N TRP A 50 -12.07 -1.74 -13.44
CA TRP A 50 -11.04 -1.85 -12.42
C TRP A 50 -9.65 -1.91 -13.03
N SER A 51 -8.67 -1.32 -12.35
CA SER A 51 -7.25 -1.46 -12.68
C SER A 51 -6.42 -1.57 -11.41
N SER A 52 -5.24 -2.18 -11.49
CA SER A 52 -4.22 -2.12 -10.44
C SER A 52 -3.02 -1.29 -10.90
N ILE A 53 -2.23 -0.76 -9.98
CA ILE A 53 -0.93 -0.14 -10.26
C ILE A 53 0.12 -0.76 -9.36
N ASP A 54 1.07 -1.50 -9.95
CA ASP A 54 2.01 -2.33 -9.19
C ASP A 54 3.44 -2.22 -9.74
N ASN A 55 4.38 -2.91 -9.10
CA ASN A 55 5.69 -3.15 -9.71
C ASN A 55 5.51 -4.08 -10.92
N ALA A 56 6.38 -3.92 -11.93
CA ALA A 56 6.30 -4.71 -13.17
C ALA A 56 6.29 -6.23 -12.89
N GLU A 57 7.18 -6.68 -12.00
CA GLU A 57 7.40 -8.09 -11.65
C GLU A 57 6.42 -8.64 -10.60
N SER A 58 5.57 -7.81 -9.99
CA SER A 58 4.62 -8.26 -8.96
C SER A 58 3.59 -9.23 -9.53
N ARG A 59 3.33 -10.29 -8.78
CA ARG A 59 2.30 -11.30 -9.09
C ARG A 59 1.24 -11.42 -8.00
N ASP A 60 1.54 -10.93 -6.81
CA ASP A 60 0.71 -10.78 -5.62
C ASP A 60 -0.04 -9.45 -5.65
N LEU A 61 -1.02 -9.32 -6.55
CA LEU A 61 -1.76 -8.06 -6.73
C LEU A 61 -2.89 -8.01 -5.71
N ASP A 62 -2.66 -7.27 -4.62
CA ASP A 62 -3.57 -7.22 -3.47
C ASP A 62 -4.72 -6.23 -3.66
N GLN A 63 -4.63 -5.30 -4.61
CA GLN A 63 -5.62 -4.23 -4.74
C GLN A 63 -5.93 -3.83 -6.19
N ILE A 64 -7.15 -3.32 -6.39
CA ILE A 64 -7.62 -2.65 -7.61
C ILE A 64 -8.52 -1.47 -7.24
N GLU A 65 -8.57 -0.47 -8.11
CA GLU A 65 -9.39 0.73 -7.91
C GLU A 65 -10.34 1.01 -9.07
N PHE A 66 -11.47 1.63 -8.71
CA PHE A 66 -12.44 2.20 -9.63
C PHE A 66 -12.93 3.54 -9.08
N ALA A 67 -13.15 4.52 -9.96
CA ALA A 67 -13.73 5.80 -9.59
C ALA A 67 -14.79 6.30 -10.59
N GLU A 68 -15.74 7.05 -10.06
CA GLU A 68 -16.80 7.71 -10.83
C GLU A 68 -17.06 9.11 -10.27
N ARG A 69 -17.19 10.09 -11.17
CA ARG A 69 -17.62 11.43 -10.79
C ARG A 69 -19.13 11.48 -10.60
N LEU A 70 -19.57 11.96 -9.44
CA LEU A 70 -20.97 12.19 -9.12
C LEU A 70 -21.45 13.56 -9.64
N PRO A 71 -22.78 13.77 -9.78
CA PRO A 71 -23.33 15.03 -10.30
C PRO A 71 -22.97 16.30 -9.52
N ASP A 72 -22.64 16.17 -8.23
CA ASP A 72 -22.23 17.26 -7.36
C ASP A 72 -20.71 17.54 -7.41
N GLY A 73 -19.97 16.83 -8.27
CA GLY A 73 -18.52 16.94 -8.41
C GLY A 73 -17.72 16.11 -7.39
N ALA A 74 -18.38 15.42 -6.45
CA ALA A 74 -17.70 14.44 -5.61
C ALA A 74 -17.26 13.22 -6.44
N ILE A 75 -16.29 12.47 -5.93
CA ILE A 75 -15.78 11.26 -6.57
C ILE A 75 -16.19 10.06 -5.72
N ARG A 76 -17.01 9.17 -6.28
CA ARG A 76 -17.22 7.85 -5.72
C ARG A 76 -15.99 7.01 -6.03
N LEU A 77 -15.33 6.52 -4.99
CA LEU A 77 -14.11 5.73 -5.06
C LEU A 77 -14.40 4.34 -4.48
N LEU A 78 -14.09 3.30 -5.23
CA LEU A 78 -14.10 1.93 -4.76
C LEU A 78 -12.67 1.41 -4.76
N VAL A 79 -12.25 0.87 -3.61
CA VAL A 79 -10.99 0.14 -3.46
C VAL A 79 -11.35 -1.32 -3.19
N GLY A 80 -10.99 -2.21 -4.11
CA GLY A 80 -11.13 -3.65 -3.95
C GLY A 80 -9.82 -4.24 -3.45
N ILE A 81 -9.85 -4.92 -2.30
CA ILE A 81 -8.71 -5.66 -1.74
C ILE A 81 -8.95 -7.15 -1.93
N ALA A 82 -7.93 -7.90 -2.35
CA ALA A 82 -7.97 -9.34 -2.53
C ALA A 82 -8.55 -10.03 -1.28
N ASP A 83 -9.56 -10.88 -1.48
CA ASP A 83 -10.24 -11.54 -0.38
C ASP A 83 -9.50 -12.82 0.04
N VAL A 84 -8.44 -12.64 0.85
CA VAL A 84 -7.61 -13.74 1.36
C VAL A 84 -8.38 -14.59 2.38
N ASP A 85 -9.22 -13.96 3.20
CA ASP A 85 -10.01 -14.62 4.26
C ASP A 85 -10.97 -15.68 3.67
N ALA A 86 -11.50 -15.46 2.47
CA ALA A 86 -12.29 -16.43 1.72
C ALA A 86 -11.60 -17.80 1.51
N TYR A 87 -10.27 -17.84 1.56
CA TYR A 87 -9.47 -19.05 1.31
C TYR A 87 -8.56 -19.46 2.47
N ALA A 88 -8.51 -18.63 3.52
CA ALA A 88 -7.67 -18.83 4.69
C ALA A 88 -8.53 -18.82 5.97
N ALA A 89 -9.58 -19.63 5.99
CA ALA A 89 -10.52 -19.68 7.11
C ALA A 89 -9.80 -19.92 8.44
N LYS A 90 -10.35 -19.33 9.52
CA LYS A 90 -9.82 -19.47 10.88
C LYS A 90 -9.55 -20.94 11.24
N ASP A 91 -8.41 -21.18 11.87
CA ASP A 91 -7.90 -22.49 12.31
C ASP A 91 -7.54 -23.47 11.16
N SER A 92 -7.62 -23.05 9.88
CA SER A 92 -7.12 -23.80 8.73
C SER A 92 -5.60 -23.97 8.77
N PRO A 93 -5.02 -24.90 7.99
CA PRO A 93 -3.57 -25.00 7.85
C PRO A 93 -2.90 -23.68 7.41
N ILE A 94 -3.53 -22.97 6.47
CA ILE A 94 -3.07 -21.66 5.98
C ILE A 94 -3.11 -20.61 7.11
N ASP A 95 -4.22 -20.50 7.84
CA ASP A 95 -4.35 -19.57 8.95
C ASP A 95 -3.30 -19.83 10.04
N ARG A 96 -3.08 -21.10 10.42
CA ARG A 96 -2.06 -21.45 11.42
C ARG A 96 -0.63 -21.11 10.99
N TYR A 97 -0.31 -21.31 9.71
CA TYR A 97 0.99 -20.91 9.16
C TYR A 97 1.13 -19.39 9.10
N ALA A 98 0.11 -18.69 8.60
CA ALA A 98 0.08 -17.23 8.53
C ALA A 98 0.15 -16.60 9.93
N LEU A 99 -0.52 -17.17 10.93
CA LEU A 99 -0.47 -16.73 12.33
C LEU A 99 0.94 -16.86 12.92
N THR A 100 1.67 -17.92 12.55
CA THR A 100 3.05 -18.12 13.00
C THR A 100 3.99 -17.07 12.41
N ASN A 101 3.83 -16.75 11.12
CA ASN A 101 4.71 -15.83 10.42
C ASN A 101 4.31 -14.37 10.49
N THR A 102 3.01 -14.06 10.67
CA THR A 102 2.37 -12.73 10.80
C THR A 102 2.56 -11.75 9.63
N ALA A 103 3.62 -11.90 8.84
CA ALA A 103 3.98 -11.05 7.72
C ALA A 103 4.89 -11.82 6.75
N THR A 104 4.91 -11.38 5.49
CA THR A 104 5.94 -11.82 4.53
C THR A 104 7.26 -11.13 4.89
N LEU A 105 8.33 -11.92 5.01
CA LEU A 105 9.65 -11.41 5.35
C LEU A 105 10.51 -11.29 4.09
N TYR A 106 10.77 -10.05 3.69
CA TYR A 106 11.60 -9.72 2.54
C TYR A 106 13.07 -9.64 2.96
N THR A 107 13.87 -10.65 2.61
CA THR A 107 15.33 -10.60 2.78
C THR A 107 16.02 -10.34 1.44
N PRO A 108 17.27 -9.85 1.43
CA PRO A 108 17.99 -9.57 0.18
C PRO A 108 18.08 -10.76 -0.78
N ALA A 109 18.22 -11.99 -0.26
CA ALA A 109 18.42 -13.19 -1.06
C ALA A 109 17.13 -14.00 -1.28
N HIS A 110 16.15 -13.90 -0.38
CA HIS A 110 14.95 -14.71 -0.43
C HIS A 110 13.75 -14.04 0.25
N ILE A 111 12.56 -14.29 -0.28
CA ILE A 111 11.31 -13.84 0.32
C ILE A 111 10.71 -15.05 1.04
N PHE A 112 10.42 -14.90 2.33
CA PHE A 112 9.74 -15.92 3.12
C PHE A 112 8.27 -15.52 3.26
N PRO A 113 7.36 -16.12 2.48
CA PRO A 113 6.00 -15.62 2.37
C PRO A 113 5.15 -16.04 3.58
N MET A 114 4.23 -15.14 3.97
CA MET A 114 3.25 -15.39 5.03
C MET A 114 2.24 -16.49 4.66
N ILE A 115 1.95 -16.62 3.37
CA ILE A 115 0.99 -17.55 2.79
C ILE A 115 1.59 -18.17 1.53
N PRO A 116 1.12 -19.35 1.07
CA PRO A 116 1.71 -20.00 -0.10
C PRO A 116 1.50 -19.17 -1.38
N ALA A 117 2.44 -19.27 -2.32
CA ALA A 117 2.37 -18.56 -3.61
C ALA A 117 1.13 -18.96 -4.43
N ALA A 118 0.69 -20.22 -4.33
CA ALA A 118 -0.56 -20.67 -4.96
C ALA A 118 -1.78 -19.87 -4.46
N LEU A 119 -1.74 -19.37 -3.21
CA LEU A 119 -2.75 -18.47 -2.68
C LEU A 119 -2.47 -17.02 -3.11
N SER A 120 -1.32 -16.46 -2.74
CA SER A 120 -1.02 -15.03 -2.91
C SER A 120 -0.83 -14.58 -4.35
N GLU A 121 -0.21 -15.41 -5.21
CA GLU A 121 0.16 -15.05 -6.58
C GLU A 121 -0.80 -15.61 -7.64
N ASP A 122 -1.80 -16.40 -7.23
CA ASP A 122 -2.82 -16.94 -8.13
C ASP A 122 -4.23 -16.80 -7.56
N ARG A 123 -4.59 -17.61 -6.55
CA ARG A 123 -5.98 -17.76 -6.12
C ARG A 123 -6.64 -16.46 -5.66
N THR A 124 -5.92 -15.62 -4.93
CA THR A 124 -6.43 -14.31 -4.44
C THR A 124 -5.92 -13.14 -5.26
N SER A 125 -4.76 -13.29 -5.92
CA SER A 125 -4.17 -12.21 -6.71
C SER A 125 -5.15 -11.67 -7.74
N LEU A 126 -5.33 -10.35 -7.73
CA LEU A 126 -6.19 -9.61 -8.66
C LEU A 126 -5.50 -9.44 -10.03
N LEU A 127 -4.99 -10.54 -10.58
CA LEU A 127 -4.33 -10.59 -11.89
C LEU A 127 -5.25 -10.06 -12.99
N GLU A 128 -4.62 -9.42 -13.99
CA GLU A 128 -5.31 -8.92 -15.19
C GLU A 128 -6.15 -10.00 -15.86
N ASP A 129 -7.34 -9.61 -16.30
CA ASP A 129 -8.39 -10.43 -16.90
C ASP A 129 -8.91 -11.60 -16.06
N ARG A 130 -8.51 -11.70 -14.79
CA ARG A 130 -9.00 -12.74 -13.87
C ARG A 130 -10.17 -12.24 -13.04
N GLN A 131 -11.15 -13.13 -12.87
CA GLN A 131 -12.22 -12.93 -11.91
C GLN A 131 -11.75 -13.36 -10.54
N ARG A 132 -11.97 -12.50 -9.54
CA ARG A 132 -11.55 -12.73 -8.16
C ARG A 132 -12.59 -12.21 -7.19
N LEU A 133 -12.53 -12.71 -5.95
CA LEU A 133 -13.23 -12.12 -4.83
C LEU A 133 -12.40 -10.98 -4.24
N ALA A 134 -13.08 -9.89 -3.91
CA ALA A 134 -12.48 -8.76 -3.23
C ALA A 134 -13.39 -8.24 -2.12
N MET A 135 -12.78 -7.78 -1.04
CA MET A 135 -13.43 -6.91 -0.07
C MET A 135 -13.37 -5.48 -0.60
N VAL A 136 -14.52 -4.91 -0.93
CA VAL A 136 -14.63 -3.57 -1.52
C VAL A 136 -14.97 -2.55 -0.44
N THR A 137 -14.17 -1.49 -0.35
CA THR A 137 -14.47 -0.29 0.41
C THR A 137 -14.97 0.80 -0.54
N GLU A 138 -16.27 1.11 -0.46
CA GLU A 138 -16.93 2.18 -1.21
C GLU A 138 -16.93 3.47 -0.37
N MET A 139 -16.40 4.55 -0.94
CA MET A 139 -16.25 5.87 -0.31
C MET A 139 -16.68 6.98 -1.27
N VAL A 140 -17.06 8.14 -0.73
CA VAL A 140 -17.30 9.36 -1.51
C VAL A 140 -16.33 10.44 -1.05
N VAL A 141 -15.46 10.87 -1.96
CA VAL A 141 -14.45 11.92 -1.75
C VAL A 141 -15.00 13.27 -2.25
N ARG A 142 -15.24 14.20 -1.32
CA ARG A 142 -15.72 15.55 -1.64
C ARG A 142 -14.61 16.42 -2.22
N GLU A 143 -14.99 17.56 -2.79
CA GLU A 143 -14.06 18.54 -3.36
C GLU A 143 -12.97 18.96 -2.37
N ASP A 144 -13.32 19.17 -1.09
CA ASP A 144 -12.41 19.55 -0.02
C ASP A 144 -11.53 18.38 0.48
N GLY A 145 -11.76 17.15 -0.03
CA GLY A 145 -11.06 15.94 0.39
C GLY A 145 -11.64 15.26 1.63
N SER A 146 -12.75 15.76 2.18
CA SER A 146 -13.50 15.05 3.22
C SER A 146 -14.21 13.81 2.66
N LEU A 147 -14.44 12.84 3.54
CA LEU A 147 -15.14 11.60 3.22
C LEU A 147 -16.54 11.61 3.82
N ASP A 148 -17.52 11.06 3.10
CA ASP A 148 -18.82 10.72 3.69
C ASP A 148 -18.70 9.43 4.51
N GLU A 149 -18.39 9.59 5.79
CA GLU A 149 -18.17 8.46 6.71
C GLU A 149 -19.44 7.64 6.93
N ALA A 150 -20.61 8.29 7.00
CA ALA A 150 -21.89 7.59 7.18
C ALA A 150 -22.32 6.82 5.92
N GLY A 151 -21.93 7.31 4.74
CA GLY A 151 -22.15 6.66 3.46
C GLY A 151 -21.15 5.54 3.13
N THR A 152 -20.09 5.36 3.92
CA THR A 152 -19.06 4.33 3.66
C THR A 152 -19.65 2.92 3.73
N ARG A 153 -19.33 2.08 2.74
CA ARG A 153 -19.76 0.68 2.72
C ARG A 153 -18.55 -0.23 2.54
N VAL A 154 -18.55 -1.35 3.27
CA VAL A 154 -17.58 -2.43 3.12
C VAL A 154 -18.37 -3.70 2.82
N TYR A 155 -18.06 -4.37 1.71
CA TYR A 155 -18.78 -5.57 1.27
C TYR A 155 -17.93 -6.43 0.32
N GLN A 156 -18.24 -7.71 0.26
CA GLN A 156 -17.60 -8.65 -0.67
C GLN A 156 -18.17 -8.52 -2.09
N ALA A 157 -17.32 -8.62 -3.11
CA ALA A 157 -17.71 -8.59 -4.51
C ALA A 157 -16.84 -9.49 -5.41
N ARG A 158 -17.42 -9.93 -6.52
CA ARG A 158 -16.70 -10.45 -7.69
C ARG A 158 -16.25 -9.28 -8.54
N VAL A 159 -14.96 -9.23 -8.82
CA VAL A 159 -14.30 -8.19 -9.61
C VAL A 159 -13.51 -8.83 -10.75
N ARG A 160 -13.20 -8.04 -11.77
CA ARG A 160 -12.25 -8.39 -12.83
C ARG A 160 -11.29 -7.23 -12.96
N ASN A 161 -9.99 -7.48 -12.83
CA ASN A 161 -8.98 -6.48 -13.12
C ASN A 161 -8.85 -6.33 -14.64
N HIS A 162 -9.20 -5.18 -15.20
CA HIS A 162 -9.13 -4.94 -16.66
C HIS A 162 -7.77 -4.44 -17.12
N ALA A 163 -6.87 -4.05 -16.20
CA ALA A 163 -5.51 -3.65 -16.54
C ALA A 163 -4.57 -3.71 -15.33
N LYS A 164 -3.45 -4.43 -15.47
CA LYS A 164 -2.31 -4.30 -14.57
C LYS A 164 -1.41 -3.18 -15.07
N LEU A 165 -1.38 -2.06 -14.36
CA LEU A 165 -0.53 -0.92 -14.67
C LEU A 165 0.79 -1.00 -13.88
N VAL A 166 1.78 -0.24 -14.34
CA VAL A 166 3.13 -0.21 -13.74
C VAL A 166 3.44 1.17 -13.18
N TYR A 167 3.89 1.24 -11.94
CA TYR A 167 4.20 2.51 -11.25
C TYR A 167 5.07 3.46 -12.07
N GLU A 168 6.15 2.97 -12.68
CA GLU A 168 7.07 3.80 -13.47
C GLU A 168 6.37 4.42 -14.69
N ARG A 169 5.55 3.64 -15.39
CA ARG A 169 4.85 4.08 -16.60
C ARG A 169 3.74 5.06 -16.27
N VAL A 170 2.88 4.73 -15.29
CA VAL A 170 1.79 5.60 -14.86
C VAL A 170 2.34 6.88 -14.22
N GLY A 171 3.42 6.79 -13.45
CA GLY A 171 4.06 7.94 -12.84
C GLY A 171 4.59 8.91 -13.91
N ALA A 172 5.37 8.40 -14.87
CA ALA A 172 5.84 9.21 -15.99
C ALA A 172 4.69 9.80 -16.80
N TRP A 173 3.61 9.04 -17.01
CA TRP A 173 2.41 9.53 -17.69
C TRP A 173 1.73 10.65 -16.89
N LEU A 174 1.48 10.50 -15.60
CA LEU A 174 0.85 11.53 -14.76
C LEU A 174 1.69 12.81 -14.61
N GLU A 175 3.01 12.71 -14.76
CA GLU A 175 3.96 13.81 -14.59
C GLU A 175 4.36 14.48 -15.92
N ARG A 176 3.90 13.95 -17.06
CA ARG A 176 4.24 14.48 -18.38
C ARG A 176 3.66 15.87 -18.61
N ASP A 177 4.31 16.62 -19.50
CA ASP A 177 3.65 17.74 -20.16
C ASP A 177 2.59 17.16 -21.13
N GLU A 178 1.36 17.69 -21.14
CA GLU A 178 0.29 17.20 -22.01
C GLU A 178 0.68 17.21 -23.49
N ALA A 179 1.63 18.06 -23.88
CA ALA A 179 2.18 18.14 -25.23
C ALA A 179 3.23 17.06 -25.56
N ASP A 180 3.70 16.27 -24.58
CA ASP A 180 4.69 15.20 -24.79
C ASP A 180 3.99 13.88 -25.15
N ASP A 181 3.89 13.61 -26.45
CA ASP A 181 3.28 12.41 -27.02
C ASP A 181 4.15 11.16 -26.94
N ARG A 182 5.41 11.28 -26.45
CA ARG A 182 6.36 10.16 -26.36
C ARG A 182 6.11 9.27 -25.15
N VAL A 183 5.35 9.74 -24.16
CA VAL A 183 5.03 8.96 -22.96
C VAL A 183 3.77 8.15 -23.20
N GLU A 184 3.94 6.83 -23.33
CA GLU A 184 2.84 5.88 -23.52
C GLU A 184 1.87 5.93 -22.33
N GLY A 185 0.58 6.07 -22.62
CA GLY A 185 -0.48 6.09 -21.63
C GLY A 185 -1.02 4.71 -21.27
N PRO A 186 -2.06 4.66 -20.41
CA PRO A 186 -2.77 3.42 -20.11
C PRO A 186 -3.37 2.76 -21.37
N PRO A 187 -3.66 1.45 -21.33
CA PRO A 187 -3.95 0.64 -22.52
C PRO A 187 -5.25 1.00 -23.25
N SER A 188 -6.12 1.82 -22.65
CA SER A 188 -7.33 2.33 -23.28
C SER A 188 -7.71 3.70 -22.72
N ALA A 189 -8.53 4.44 -23.47
CA ALA A 189 -9.07 5.72 -23.02
C ALA A 189 -9.87 5.60 -21.72
N LEU A 190 -10.62 4.50 -21.55
CA LEU A 190 -11.40 4.24 -20.34
C LEU A 190 -10.50 4.06 -19.11
N ILE A 191 -9.42 3.27 -19.23
CA ILE A 191 -8.46 3.09 -18.13
C ILE A 191 -7.69 4.40 -17.88
N ALA A 192 -7.37 5.18 -18.91
CA ALA A 192 -6.76 6.49 -18.75
C ALA A 192 -7.65 7.47 -17.98
N GLU A 193 -8.95 7.48 -18.25
CA GLU A 193 -9.93 8.27 -17.48
C GLU A 193 -9.99 7.82 -16.02
N GLN A 194 -10.01 6.51 -15.76
CA GLN A 194 -9.98 5.97 -14.39
C GLN A 194 -8.73 6.42 -13.62
N VAL A 195 -7.54 6.28 -14.21
CA VAL A 195 -6.29 6.74 -13.59
C VAL A 195 -6.33 8.25 -13.30
N GLY A 196 -6.92 9.06 -14.19
CA GLY A 196 -7.12 10.49 -13.97
C GLY A 196 -8.02 10.78 -12.76
N LEU A 197 -9.16 10.07 -12.64
CA LEU A 197 -10.06 10.19 -11.49
C LEU A 197 -9.42 9.70 -10.19
N HIS A 198 -8.64 8.62 -10.24
CA HIS A 198 -7.84 8.14 -9.12
C HIS A 198 -6.85 9.18 -8.64
N ASP A 199 -6.13 9.84 -9.56
CA ASP A 199 -5.16 10.89 -9.22
C ASP A 199 -5.84 12.10 -8.58
N GLU A 200 -6.98 12.54 -9.12
CA GLU A 200 -7.73 13.66 -8.56
C GLU A 200 -8.26 13.35 -7.15
N ALA A 201 -8.84 12.17 -6.95
CA ALA A 201 -9.29 11.72 -5.63
C ALA A 201 -8.12 11.68 -4.64
N ALA A 202 -6.99 11.08 -5.03
CA ALA A 202 -5.78 11.02 -4.22
C ALA A 202 -5.27 12.42 -3.85
N ARG A 203 -5.25 13.38 -4.79
CA ARG A 203 -4.84 14.77 -4.49
C ARG A 203 -5.75 15.45 -3.48
N ARG A 204 -7.08 15.26 -3.59
CA ARG A 204 -8.05 15.81 -2.63
C ARG A 204 -7.81 15.24 -1.23
N LEU A 205 -7.66 13.91 -1.13
CA LEU A 205 -7.37 13.20 0.12
C LEU A 205 -6.04 13.64 0.72
N ARG A 206 -4.98 13.72 -0.09
CA ARG A 206 -3.65 14.19 0.29
C ARG A 206 -3.71 15.58 0.89
N ARG A 207 -4.33 16.54 0.19
CA ARG A 207 -4.46 17.93 0.62
C ARG A 207 -5.14 17.99 2.00
N ARG A 208 -6.27 17.32 2.16
CA ARG A 208 -6.99 17.25 3.44
C ARG A 208 -6.11 16.68 4.55
N ARG A 209 -5.37 15.60 4.28
CA ARG A 209 -4.46 14.94 5.22
C ARG A 209 -3.35 15.89 5.70
N PHE A 210 -2.75 16.67 4.80
CA PHE A 210 -1.75 17.69 5.17
C PHE A 210 -2.32 18.88 5.93
N GLU A 211 -3.53 19.34 5.59
CA GLU A 211 -4.24 20.37 6.37
C GLU A 211 -4.47 19.94 7.82
N HIS A 212 -4.58 18.63 8.06
CA HIS A 212 -4.76 18.03 9.40
C HIS A 212 -3.44 17.60 10.04
N GLY A 213 -2.30 18.08 9.55
CA GLY A 213 -1.00 17.91 10.19
C GLY A 213 -0.30 16.60 9.90
N ALA A 214 -0.63 15.93 8.79
CA ALA A 214 0.16 14.79 8.33
C ALA A 214 1.61 15.18 8.07
N LEU A 215 2.51 14.32 8.53
CA LEU A 215 3.95 14.50 8.40
C LEU A 215 4.42 13.79 7.14
N GLU A 216 5.35 14.41 6.44
CA GLU A 216 6.01 13.79 5.31
C GLU A 216 7.50 13.72 5.58
N PHE A 217 7.97 12.47 5.65
CA PHE A 217 9.36 12.12 5.82
C PHE A 217 9.91 11.66 4.48
N GLU A 218 11.18 11.94 4.23
CA GLU A 218 11.86 11.50 3.02
C GLU A 218 12.90 10.45 3.40
N THR A 219 12.55 9.19 3.14
CA THR A 219 13.43 8.04 3.31
C THR A 219 13.94 7.60 1.94
N ILE A 220 15.24 7.34 1.84
CA ILE A 220 15.81 6.67 0.67
C ILE A 220 15.63 5.17 0.88
N GLU A 221 14.69 4.58 0.13
CA GLU A 221 14.50 3.14 0.12
C GLU A 221 15.35 2.52 -0.99
N ALA A 222 16.14 1.50 -0.64
CA ALA A 222 16.96 0.75 -1.57
C ALA A 222 16.64 -0.75 -1.45
N ARG A 223 16.43 -1.39 -2.60
CA ARG A 223 16.24 -2.83 -2.72
C ARG A 223 17.54 -3.47 -3.17
N ALA A 224 18.00 -4.47 -2.41
CA ALA A 224 19.12 -5.29 -2.85
C ALA A 224 18.68 -6.27 -3.94
N ILE A 225 19.50 -6.38 -4.98
CA ILE A 225 19.31 -7.35 -6.06
C ILE A 225 20.29 -8.49 -5.82
N ALA A 226 19.74 -9.68 -5.57
CA ALA A 226 20.53 -10.89 -5.41
C ALA A 226 20.48 -11.75 -6.68
N LYS A 227 21.63 -12.33 -7.02
CA LYS A 227 21.77 -13.36 -8.05
C LYS A 227 22.63 -14.49 -7.51
N ASP A 228 22.15 -15.72 -7.63
CA ASP A 228 22.85 -16.92 -7.16
C ASP A 228 23.32 -16.80 -5.69
N GLY A 229 22.46 -16.27 -4.82
CA GLY A 229 22.74 -16.08 -3.39
C GLY A 229 23.69 -14.92 -3.06
N ARG A 230 24.12 -14.12 -4.04
CA ARG A 230 25.02 -12.97 -3.85
C ARG A 230 24.35 -11.65 -4.23
N ILE A 231 24.59 -10.60 -3.47
CA ILE A 231 24.14 -9.25 -3.83
C ILE A 231 24.99 -8.71 -4.97
N VAL A 232 24.35 -8.37 -6.07
CA VAL A 232 25.00 -7.88 -7.29
C VAL A 232 24.70 -6.42 -7.59
N ASP A 233 23.62 -5.87 -7.01
CA ASP A 233 23.22 -4.48 -7.23
C ASP A 233 22.36 -3.95 -6.07
N LEU A 234 22.21 -2.63 -6.00
CA LEU A 234 21.30 -1.90 -5.11
C LEU A 234 20.44 -0.95 -5.95
N GLN A 235 19.14 -1.21 -6.01
CA GLN A 235 18.20 -0.38 -6.74
C GLN A 235 17.50 0.59 -5.80
N VAL A 236 17.66 1.89 -6.03
CA VAL A 236 16.92 2.93 -5.29
C VAL A 236 15.49 3.00 -5.82
N ILE A 237 14.52 2.84 -4.92
CA ILE A 237 13.10 3.02 -5.24
C ILE A 237 12.80 4.50 -5.21
N ARG A 238 12.41 5.06 -6.36
CA ARG A 238 12.05 6.47 -6.48
C ARG A 238 10.55 6.66 -6.28
N LYS A 239 10.21 7.62 -5.43
CA LYS A 239 8.85 8.13 -5.30
C LYS A 239 8.44 8.78 -6.62
N ASN A 240 7.21 8.50 -7.07
CA ASN A 240 6.59 9.10 -8.24
C ASN A 240 5.09 9.28 -7.97
N ARG A 241 4.40 9.98 -8.86
CA ARG A 241 2.99 10.32 -8.66
C ARG A 241 2.07 9.10 -8.57
N ALA A 242 2.36 8.03 -9.30
CA ALA A 242 1.57 6.81 -9.25
C ALA A 242 1.65 6.11 -7.87
N ARG A 243 2.85 6.07 -7.27
CA ARG A 243 3.05 5.54 -5.90
C ARG A 243 2.33 6.40 -4.86
N GLU A 244 2.43 7.72 -4.99
CA GLU A 244 1.71 8.65 -4.11
C GLU A 244 0.19 8.49 -4.20
N LEU A 245 -0.33 8.36 -5.42
CA LEU A 245 -1.73 8.13 -5.68
C LEU A 245 -2.19 6.88 -4.93
N VAL A 246 -1.54 5.74 -5.16
CA VAL A 246 -1.89 4.48 -4.50
C VAL A 246 -1.80 4.60 -2.97
N GLU A 247 -0.74 5.22 -2.44
CA GLU A 247 -0.57 5.46 -1.01
C GLU A 247 -1.77 6.23 -0.42
N ASP A 248 -2.15 7.36 -1.04
CA ASP A 248 -3.24 8.20 -0.54
C ASP A 248 -4.61 7.49 -0.62
N LEU A 249 -4.87 6.71 -1.67
CA LEU A 249 -6.09 5.90 -1.78
C LEU A 249 -6.14 4.82 -0.68
N MET A 250 -5.03 4.11 -0.43
CA MET A 250 -4.97 3.07 0.61
C MET A 250 -5.07 3.64 2.01
N ILE A 251 -4.49 4.81 2.28
CA ILE A 251 -4.67 5.50 3.56
C ILE A 251 -6.15 5.84 3.78
N ALA A 252 -6.84 6.32 2.74
CA ALA A 252 -8.26 6.61 2.83
C ALA A 252 -9.10 5.36 3.06
N ALA A 253 -8.86 4.28 2.31
CA ALA A 253 -9.57 3.01 2.45
C ALA A 253 -9.35 2.37 3.82
N ASN A 254 -8.12 2.36 4.33
CA ASN A 254 -7.80 1.88 5.67
C ASN A 254 -8.53 2.69 6.75
N GLY A 255 -8.50 4.01 6.65
CA GLY A 255 -9.21 4.90 7.59
C GLY A 255 -10.73 4.72 7.54
N ALA A 256 -11.30 4.58 6.34
CA ALA A 256 -12.73 4.36 6.15
C ALA A 256 -13.19 3.01 6.70
N THR A 257 -12.43 1.93 6.45
CA THR A 257 -12.68 0.60 7.01
C THR A 257 -12.62 0.61 8.54
N ALA A 258 -11.62 1.28 9.11
CA ALA A 258 -11.48 1.49 10.54
C ALA A 258 -12.73 2.14 11.14
N ARG A 259 -13.20 3.26 10.57
CA ARG A 259 -14.40 3.95 11.05
C ARG A 259 -15.67 3.14 10.82
N PHE A 260 -15.80 2.44 9.70
CA PHE A 260 -16.92 1.56 9.40
C PHE A 260 -17.09 0.47 10.48
N LEU A 261 -16.00 -0.18 10.87
CA LEU A 261 -16.02 -1.21 11.92
C LEU A 261 -16.39 -0.62 13.29
N GLU A 262 -15.85 0.56 13.61
CA GLU A 262 -16.13 1.28 14.86
C GLU A 262 -17.60 1.67 14.99
N LEU A 263 -18.17 2.31 13.98
CA LEU A 263 -19.58 2.72 13.95
C LEU A 263 -20.55 1.55 14.08
N ARG A 264 -20.13 0.35 13.70
CA ARG A 264 -20.92 -0.89 13.83
C ARG A 264 -20.61 -1.69 15.10
N GLY A 265 -19.72 -1.20 15.96
CA GLY A 265 -19.37 -1.86 17.23
C GLY A 265 -18.54 -3.14 17.06
N PHE A 266 -17.84 -3.31 15.94
CA PHE A 266 -16.93 -4.43 15.75
C PHE A 266 -15.58 -4.16 16.41
N SER A 267 -15.05 -5.14 17.12
CA SER A 267 -13.66 -5.15 17.58
C SER A 267 -12.72 -5.25 16.39
N SER A 268 -11.67 -4.42 16.36
CA SER A 268 -10.66 -4.47 15.30
C SER A 268 -9.26 -4.11 15.81
N ILE A 269 -8.24 -4.67 15.16
CA ILE A 269 -6.84 -4.33 15.41
C ILE A 269 -6.55 -2.99 14.70
N ARG A 270 -5.93 -2.05 15.43
CA ARG A 270 -5.63 -0.70 14.92
C ARG A 270 -4.13 -0.48 14.86
N ARG A 271 -3.67 0.09 13.75
CA ARG A 271 -2.33 0.67 13.67
C ARG A 271 -2.34 2.04 14.34
N VAL A 272 -1.65 2.16 15.47
CA VAL A 272 -1.57 3.41 16.24
C VAL A 272 -0.13 3.91 16.22
N VAL A 273 0.05 5.18 15.84
CA VAL A 273 1.34 5.87 15.95
C VAL A 273 1.32 6.68 17.24
N HIS A 274 2.20 6.34 18.17
CA HIS A 274 2.35 7.06 19.43
C HIS A 274 3.08 8.39 19.24
N LYS A 275 2.93 9.30 20.21
CA LYS A 275 3.68 10.56 20.25
C LYS A 275 5.20 10.28 20.20
N PRO A 276 6.00 11.14 19.53
CA PRO A 276 7.45 10.96 19.48
C PRO A 276 8.07 10.89 20.88
N ARG A 277 8.87 9.84 21.15
CA ARG A 277 9.52 9.65 22.46
C ARG A 277 10.57 10.72 22.78
N ARG A 278 11.12 11.39 21.76
CA ARG A 278 12.18 12.40 21.87
C ARG A 278 11.72 13.78 21.41
N TRP A 279 10.51 14.18 21.80
CA TRP A 279 9.94 15.47 21.39
C TRP A 279 10.83 16.67 21.78
N ASP A 280 11.40 16.68 22.98
CA ASP A 280 12.31 17.73 23.43
C ASP A 280 13.48 17.95 22.47
N ARG A 281 14.02 16.86 21.91
CA ARG A 281 15.09 16.93 20.92
C ARG A 281 14.61 17.56 19.60
N ILE A 282 13.40 17.24 19.16
CA ILE A 282 12.79 17.85 17.97
C ILE A 282 12.61 19.36 18.20
N VAL A 283 12.19 19.77 19.40
CA VAL A 283 12.06 21.19 19.78
C VAL A 283 13.42 21.90 19.74
N GLU A 284 14.48 21.27 20.28
CA GLU A 284 15.84 21.82 20.21
C GLU A 284 16.35 22.00 18.78
N ILE A 285 16.15 20.98 17.93
CA ILE A 285 16.53 21.03 16.51
C ILE A 285 15.79 22.17 15.82
N ALA A 286 14.46 22.24 15.98
CA ALA A 286 13.66 23.31 15.38
C ALA A 286 14.10 24.71 15.83
N LYS A 287 14.47 24.85 17.12
CA LYS A 287 15.02 26.10 17.67
C LYS A 287 16.34 26.48 17.01
N GLY A 288 17.20 25.50 16.70
CA GLY A 288 18.43 25.72 15.92
C GLY A 288 18.18 26.29 14.51
N TYR A 289 17.00 26.02 13.94
CA TYR A 289 16.53 26.59 12.67
C TYR A 289 15.66 27.85 12.85
N GLY A 290 15.60 28.42 14.05
CA GLY A 290 14.83 29.63 14.35
C GLY A 290 13.33 29.43 14.46
N THR A 291 12.84 28.19 14.60
CA THR A 291 11.42 27.87 14.77
C THR A 291 11.13 27.41 16.20
N ALA A 292 10.16 28.03 16.87
CA ALA A 292 9.72 27.59 18.19
C ALA A 292 8.58 26.57 18.05
N LEU A 293 8.84 25.32 18.43
CA LEU A 293 7.81 24.30 18.60
C LEU A 293 7.26 24.33 20.04
N PRO A 294 5.99 23.92 20.26
CA PRO A 294 5.42 23.83 21.61
C PRO A 294 6.12 22.78 22.47
N ALA A 295 6.03 22.93 23.79
CA ALA A 295 6.60 21.97 24.74
C ALA A 295 5.96 20.58 24.64
N GLU A 296 4.67 20.52 24.34
CA GLU A 296 3.94 19.26 24.11
C GLU A 296 3.93 18.87 22.63
N PRO A 297 3.98 17.57 22.30
CA PRO A 297 3.90 17.09 20.91
C PRO A 297 2.68 17.62 20.16
N ALA A 298 2.94 18.34 19.07
CA ALA A 298 1.92 18.92 18.21
C ALA A 298 2.23 18.63 16.73
N ALA A 299 1.49 17.69 16.13
CA ALA A 299 1.71 17.25 14.75
C ALA A 299 1.59 18.41 13.75
N ALA A 300 0.59 19.28 13.88
CA ALA A 300 0.42 20.43 12.99
C ALA A 300 1.59 21.42 13.03
N ALA A 301 2.12 21.70 14.24
CA ALA A 301 3.28 22.57 14.40
C ALA A 301 4.55 21.93 13.78
N LEU A 302 4.75 20.62 14.00
CA LEU A 302 5.84 19.88 13.37
C LEU A 302 5.71 19.84 11.84
N ALA A 303 4.51 19.62 11.32
CA ALA A 303 4.24 19.62 9.89
C ALA A 303 4.58 20.97 9.26
N THR A 304 4.16 22.07 9.88
CA THR A 304 4.49 23.43 9.40
C THR A 304 5.99 23.67 9.39
N PHE A 305 6.68 23.25 10.44
CA PHE A 305 8.15 23.32 10.49
C PHE A 305 8.80 22.52 9.36
N LEU A 306 8.43 21.24 9.18
CA LEU A 306 9.02 20.37 8.15
C LEU A 306 8.74 20.91 6.73
N ILE A 307 7.53 21.39 6.45
CA ILE A 307 7.18 21.99 5.15
C ILE A 307 8.05 23.22 4.88
N ALA A 308 8.23 24.09 5.88
CA ALA A 308 9.07 25.28 5.74
C ALA A 308 10.55 24.90 5.51
N ARG A 309 11.04 23.83 6.12
CA ARG A 309 12.41 23.35 5.93
C ARG A 309 12.63 22.70 4.58
N ARG A 310 11.69 21.89 4.08
CA ARG A 310 11.78 21.34 2.73
C ARG A 310 11.88 22.41 1.66
N ARG A 311 11.09 23.49 1.79
CA ARG A 311 11.15 24.63 0.85
C ARG A 311 12.48 25.39 0.92
N ALA A 312 13.07 25.50 2.12
CA ALA A 312 14.30 26.25 2.33
C ALA A 312 15.56 25.48 1.90
N ASP A 313 15.60 24.17 2.15
CA ASP A 313 16.74 23.30 1.81
C ASP A 313 16.23 21.91 1.40
N PRO A 314 15.75 21.73 0.15
CA PRO A 314 15.28 20.44 -0.34
C PRO A 314 16.37 19.36 -0.29
N ALA A 315 17.64 19.73 -0.53
CA ALA A 315 18.74 18.78 -0.66
C ALA A 315 19.09 18.10 0.68
N ARG A 316 18.95 18.81 1.81
CA ARG A 316 19.20 18.26 3.15
C ARG A 316 17.92 17.89 3.92
N PHE A 317 16.76 18.01 3.28
CA PHE A 317 15.48 17.76 3.94
C PHE A 317 15.37 16.33 4.46
N GLY A 318 15.83 15.33 3.69
CA GLY A 318 15.84 13.93 4.11
C GLY A 318 16.55 13.71 5.45
N GLU A 319 17.77 14.24 5.59
CA GLU A 319 18.56 14.16 6.83
C GLU A 319 17.80 14.79 8.01
N LEU A 320 17.26 16.00 7.81
CA LEU A 320 16.54 16.70 8.86
C LEU A 320 15.25 15.98 9.27
N SER A 321 14.49 15.47 8.31
CA SER A 321 13.20 14.83 8.56
C SER A 321 13.35 13.55 9.40
N LEU A 322 14.52 12.92 9.38
CA LEU A 322 14.84 11.69 10.10
C LEU A 322 15.67 11.90 11.39
N SER A 323 16.03 13.16 11.69
CA SER A 323 16.84 13.56 12.87
C SER A 323 16.02 13.60 14.16
#